data_AF-A0AA96FWE8-F1
#
_entry.id   AF-A0AA96FWE8-F1
#
_cell.length_a   1.000
_cell.length_b   1.000
_cell.length_c   1.000
_cell.angle_alpha   90.00
_cell.angle_beta   90.00
_cell.angle_gamma   90.00
#
_symmetry.space_group_name_H-M   'P 1'
#
loop_
_entity.id
_entity.type
_entity.pdbx_description
1 polymer ?
#
loop_
_entity_poly.entity_id
_entity_poly.type
_entity_poly.pdbx_seq_one_letter_code
_entity_poly.pdbx_strand_id
1 'polypeptide(L)'
;MASTKATSKITKLDLAPLGSQPRACPEEVSGSWRYLKGAHESVSGLFDTLHVIRLKSAEETDPRGRLSHDQTDQLRAAIVFTSAGLDACLRRLLKDALPTLVNGNSAAEGKFKQFINEQLNEKASKAFRAAVIDPDPRTKLIDIYVEALTGSSLQGHRDLQKVRNALGIPESDISDSALEGLSPFFAARNEIAHELDLVDPTGRGSSSRRGRTMTAVRDQCDEVLQQVKAFVVNAAKQVKAAGKATP
;
A
#
# COMPACT_ATOMS: atom_id res chain seq x y z
N MET A 1 -10.53 47.74 -21.35
CA MET A 1 -10.56 46.26 -21.33
C MET A 1 -9.58 45.77 -20.28
N ALA A 2 -10.07 45.40 -19.11
CA ALA A 2 -9.28 44.72 -18.08
C ALA A 2 -10.02 43.43 -17.75
N SER A 3 -9.56 42.32 -18.31
CA SER A 3 -10.06 40.99 -17.99
C SER A 3 -9.49 40.59 -16.64
N THR A 4 -10.26 40.83 -15.58
CA THR A 4 -9.97 40.36 -14.23
C THR A 4 -9.87 38.84 -14.26
N LYS A 5 -8.65 38.29 -14.13
CA LYS A 5 -8.43 36.85 -13.93
C LYS A 5 -9.16 36.44 -12.65
N ALA A 6 -10.33 35.82 -12.79
CA ALA A 6 -11.00 35.17 -11.70
C ALA A 6 -10.07 34.06 -11.19
N THR A 7 -9.51 34.23 -10.01
CA THR A 7 -8.85 33.15 -9.27
C THR A 7 -9.90 32.06 -9.07
N SER A 8 -9.79 30.97 -9.82
CA SER A 8 -10.76 29.88 -9.75
C SER A 8 -10.81 29.35 -8.31
N LYS A 9 -12.00 29.26 -7.71
CA LYS A 9 -12.21 28.72 -6.35
C LYS A 9 -12.10 27.19 -6.30
N ILE A 10 -11.45 26.56 -7.28
CA ILE A 10 -11.36 25.10 -7.40
C ILE A 10 -10.13 24.61 -6.65
N THR A 11 -10.37 23.90 -5.54
CA THR A 11 -9.31 23.30 -4.74
C THR A 11 -8.62 22.19 -5.50
N LYS A 12 -7.28 22.26 -5.55
CA LYS A 12 -6.40 21.18 -5.96
C LYS A 12 -6.20 20.21 -4.79
N LEU A 13 -6.17 18.91 -5.07
CA LEU A 13 -5.82 17.90 -4.07
C LEU A 13 -4.33 17.62 -4.15
N ASP A 14 -3.64 17.79 -3.04
CA ASP A 14 -2.21 17.53 -2.94
C ASP A 14 -1.94 16.46 -1.87
N LEU A 15 -1.11 15.47 -2.22
CA LEU A 15 -0.59 14.51 -1.26
C LEU A 15 0.54 15.14 -0.43
N ALA A 16 0.70 14.69 0.81
CA ALA A 16 1.85 15.07 1.59
C ALA A 16 3.13 14.55 0.91
N PRO A 17 4.23 15.32 0.93
CA PRO A 17 5.47 14.91 0.29
C PRO A 17 6.04 13.67 0.96
N LEU A 18 6.51 12.70 0.17
CA LEU A 18 7.23 11.54 0.70
C LEU A 18 8.56 11.92 1.36
N GLY A 19 9.14 13.05 0.99
CA GLY A 19 10.49 13.44 1.40
C GLY A 19 11.56 12.66 0.62
N SER A 20 12.79 12.67 1.13
CA SER A 20 13.91 11.97 0.51
C SER A 20 13.92 10.48 0.89
N GLN A 21 14.50 9.67 0.00
CA GLN A 21 14.84 8.29 0.29
C GLN A 21 15.71 8.22 1.56
N PRO A 22 15.55 7.20 2.43
CA PRO A 22 16.41 7.04 3.60
C PRO A 22 17.89 7.17 3.25
N ARG A 23 18.64 8.00 3.98
CA ARG A 23 20.07 8.21 3.73
C ARG A 23 20.82 6.88 3.88
N ALA A 24 21.68 6.56 2.92
CA ALA A 24 22.32 5.25 2.79
C ALA A 24 21.29 4.11 2.84
N CYS A 25 20.30 4.15 1.95
CA CYS A 25 19.25 3.14 1.85
C CYS A 25 19.89 1.78 1.50
N PRO A 26 19.65 0.71 2.29
CA PRO A 26 20.10 -0.63 1.92
C PRO A 26 19.55 -1.03 0.55
N GLU A 27 20.31 -1.83 -0.19
CA GLU A 27 19.91 -2.26 -1.53
C GLU A 27 18.56 -2.99 -1.49
N GLU A 28 18.36 -3.78 -0.43
CA GLU A 28 17.17 -4.57 -0.13
C GLU A 28 15.89 -3.73 0.03
N VAL A 29 16.03 -2.43 0.26
CA VAL A 29 14.90 -1.52 0.47
C VAL A 29 14.72 -0.56 -0.71
N SER A 30 15.75 -0.41 -1.55
CA SER A 30 15.77 0.54 -2.67
C SER A 30 14.67 0.27 -3.71
N GLY A 31 14.41 -0.99 -4.03
CA GLY A 31 13.37 -1.39 -4.98
C GLY A 31 11.97 -1.00 -4.51
N SER A 32 11.68 -1.26 -3.23
CA SER A 32 10.42 -0.89 -2.59
C SER A 32 10.18 0.63 -2.60
N TRP A 33 11.23 1.43 -2.32
CA TRP A 33 11.13 2.89 -2.40
C TRP A 33 10.76 3.39 -3.81
N ARG A 34 11.28 2.77 -4.87
CA ARG A 34 10.93 3.13 -6.26
C ARG A 34 9.44 2.88 -6.54
N TYR A 35 8.88 1.76 -6.07
CA TYR A 35 7.45 1.49 -6.20
C TYR A 35 6.59 2.50 -5.44
N LEU A 36 6.98 2.83 -4.19
CA LEU A 36 6.30 3.86 -3.41
C LEU A 36 6.30 5.22 -4.13
N LYS A 37 7.47 5.64 -4.64
CA LYS A 37 7.60 6.90 -5.38
C LYS A 37 6.71 6.90 -6.63
N GLY A 38 6.76 5.84 -7.44
CA GLY A 38 5.94 5.73 -8.65
C GLY A 38 4.43 5.73 -8.34
N ALA A 39 4.01 5.09 -7.25
CA ALA A 39 2.62 5.12 -6.80
C ALA A 39 2.18 6.53 -6.37
N HIS A 40 3.02 7.22 -5.60
CA HIS A 40 2.75 8.60 -5.17
C HIS A 40 2.67 9.57 -6.35
N GLU A 41 3.57 9.45 -7.33
CA GLU A 41 3.55 10.23 -8.57
C GLU A 41 2.29 9.93 -9.39
N SER A 42 1.89 8.66 -9.50
CA SER A 42 0.69 8.26 -10.23
C SER A 42 -0.59 8.83 -9.60
N VAL A 43 -0.72 8.74 -8.28
CA VAL A 43 -1.89 9.27 -7.56
C VAL A 43 -1.92 10.80 -7.60
N SER A 44 -0.75 11.46 -7.47
CA SER A 44 -0.64 12.91 -7.66
C SER A 44 -1.09 13.32 -9.07
N GLY A 45 -0.66 12.58 -10.10
CA GLY A 45 -1.09 12.83 -11.48
C GLY A 45 -2.59 12.64 -11.71
N LEU A 46 -3.24 11.71 -11.02
CA LEU A 46 -4.70 11.55 -11.05
C LEU A 46 -5.40 12.75 -10.40
N PHE A 47 -4.87 13.28 -9.29
CA PHE A 47 -5.38 14.50 -8.66
C PHE A 47 -5.16 15.76 -9.52
N ASP A 48 -4.02 15.86 -10.21
CA ASP A 48 -3.77 16.91 -11.21
C ASP A 48 -4.78 16.83 -12.36
N THR A 49 -5.03 15.62 -12.87
CA THR A 49 -6.01 15.37 -13.94
C THR A 49 -7.41 15.74 -13.49
N LEU A 50 -7.81 15.36 -12.28
CA LEU A 50 -9.08 15.75 -11.68
C LEU A 50 -9.20 17.27 -11.58
N HIS A 51 -8.15 17.97 -11.16
CA HIS A 51 -8.14 19.42 -11.09
C HIS A 51 -8.37 20.05 -12.48
N VAL A 52 -7.70 19.56 -13.51
CA VAL A 52 -7.88 20.03 -14.90
C VAL A 52 -9.32 19.80 -15.39
N ILE A 53 -9.89 18.62 -15.15
CA ILE A 53 -11.28 18.31 -15.53
C ILE A 53 -12.25 19.27 -14.83
N ARG A 54 -12.02 19.57 -13.54
CA ARG A 54 -12.84 20.51 -12.78
C ARG A 54 -12.71 21.94 -13.28
N LEU A 55 -11.51 22.40 -13.64
CA LEU A 55 -11.30 23.72 -14.24
C LEU A 55 -12.11 23.87 -15.53
N LYS A 56 -12.02 22.89 -16.44
CA LYS A 56 -12.79 22.89 -17.69
C LYS A 56 -14.30 22.89 -17.44
N SER A 57 -14.77 22.03 -16.52
CA SER A 57 -16.20 21.95 -16.19
C SER A 57 -16.74 23.26 -15.60
N ALA A 58 -15.89 24.01 -14.89
CA ALA A 58 -16.25 25.29 -14.27
C ALA A 58 -16.42 26.44 -15.27
N GLU A 59 -15.81 26.33 -16.46
CA GLU A 59 -16.01 27.28 -17.56
C GLU A 59 -17.40 27.08 -18.19
N GLU A 60 -17.93 25.85 -18.14
CA GLU A 60 -19.20 25.47 -18.75
C GLU A 60 -20.39 25.48 -17.77
N THR A 61 -20.18 25.16 -16.49
CA THR A 61 -21.24 25.00 -15.48
C THR A 61 -20.76 25.39 -14.06
N ASP A 62 -21.65 25.63 -13.10
CA ASP A 62 -21.27 25.97 -11.70
C ASP A 62 -20.41 24.85 -11.05
N PRO A 63 -19.14 25.11 -10.67
CA PRO A 63 -18.23 24.11 -10.11
C PRO A 63 -18.56 23.63 -8.70
N ARG A 64 -19.58 24.20 -8.05
CA ARG A 64 -20.02 23.83 -6.69
C ARG A 64 -21.03 22.67 -6.67
N GLY A 65 -21.42 22.17 -7.84
CA GLY A 65 -22.34 21.04 -7.98
C GLY A 65 -21.73 19.68 -7.60
N ARG A 66 -22.57 18.64 -7.68
CA ARG A 66 -22.18 17.24 -7.53
C ARG A 66 -21.08 16.88 -8.54
N LEU A 67 -20.10 16.07 -8.11
CA LEU A 67 -19.05 15.59 -9.02
C LEU A 67 -19.65 14.84 -10.21
N SER A 68 -19.09 15.08 -11.40
CA SER A 68 -19.44 14.31 -12.60
C SER A 68 -18.98 12.85 -12.48
N HIS A 69 -19.46 12.00 -13.39
CA HIS A 69 -19.01 10.61 -13.47
C HIS A 69 -17.49 10.52 -13.64
N ASP A 70 -16.92 11.25 -14.60
CA ASP A 70 -15.48 11.27 -14.87
C ASP A 70 -14.68 11.72 -13.65
N GLN A 71 -15.15 12.77 -12.95
CA GLN A 71 -14.50 13.26 -11.73
C GLN A 71 -14.53 12.22 -10.61
N THR A 72 -15.64 11.49 -10.47
CA THR A 72 -15.77 10.41 -9.48
C THR A 72 -14.90 9.22 -9.85
N ASP A 73 -14.78 8.88 -11.13
CA ASP A 73 -13.94 7.79 -11.59
C ASP A 73 -12.44 8.10 -11.42
N GLN A 74 -12.02 9.36 -11.53
CA GLN A 74 -10.65 9.76 -11.14
C GLN A 74 -10.37 9.52 -9.66
N LEU A 75 -11.33 9.80 -8.77
CA LEU A 75 -11.19 9.51 -7.34
C LEU A 75 -11.13 8.00 -7.07
N ARG A 76 -11.90 7.19 -7.81
CA ARG A 76 -11.82 5.72 -7.70
C ARG A 76 -10.50 5.18 -8.19
N ALA A 77 -10.02 5.70 -9.32
CA ALA A 77 -8.71 5.36 -9.85
C ALA A 77 -7.61 5.66 -8.82
N ALA A 78 -7.67 6.81 -8.12
CA ALA A 78 -6.71 7.14 -7.08
C ALA A 78 -6.62 6.07 -5.97
N ILE A 79 -7.76 5.54 -5.50
CA ILE A 79 -7.79 4.45 -4.51
C ILE A 79 -7.18 3.16 -5.08
N VAL A 80 -7.54 2.80 -6.31
CA VAL A 80 -7.03 1.57 -6.96
C VAL A 80 -5.52 1.66 -7.17
N PHE A 81 -5.01 2.78 -7.68
CA PHE A 81 -3.58 3.01 -7.88
C PHE A 81 -2.81 3.06 -6.56
N THR A 82 -3.40 3.66 -5.51
CA THR A 82 -2.81 3.62 -4.16
C THR A 82 -2.71 2.19 -3.65
N SER A 83 -3.74 1.36 -3.85
CA SER A 83 -3.73 -0.04 -3.41
C SER A 83 -2.73 -0.88 -4.19
N ALA A 84 -2.64 -0.70 -5.51
CA ALA A 84 -1.63 -1.37 -6.32
C ALA A 84 -0.20 -0.96 -5.90
N GLY A 85 0.00 0.31 -5.58
CA GLY A 85 1.26 0.83 -5.04
C GLY A 85 1.64 0.23 -3.69
N LEU A 86 0.69 0.17 -2.75
CA LEU A 86 0.83 -0.48 -1.45
C LEU A 86 1.27 -1.95 -1.62
N ASP A 87 0.53 -2.71 -2.42
CA ASP A 87 0.83 -4.12 -2.69
C ASP A 87 2.22 -4.29 -3.31
N ALA A 88 2.50 -3.60 -4.41
CA ALA A 88 3.77 -3.73 -5.12
C ALA A 88 4.97 -3.36 -4.22
N CYS A 89 4.82 -2.28 -3.46
CA CYS A 89 5.85 -1.78 -2.55
C CYS A 89 6.17 -2.77 -1.42
N LEU A 90 5.15 -3.24 -0.69
CA LEU A 90 5.35 -4.14 0.45
C LEU A 90 5.76 -5.56 0.00
N ARG A 91 5.23 -6.05 -1.12
CA ARG A 91 5.68 -7.32 -1.71
C ARG A 91 7.14 -7.25 -2.12
N ARG A 92 7.55 -6.16 -2.76
CA ARG A 92 8.97 -5.98 -3.12
C ARG A 92 9.84 -5.87 -1.87
N LEU A 93 9.38 -5.16 -0.85
CA LEU A 93 10.08 -5.03 0.43
C LEU A 93 10.32 -6.40 1.08
N LEU A 94 9.29 -7.25 1.15
CA LEU A 94 9.40 -8.59 1.71
C LEU A 94 10.35 -9.46 0.89
N LYS A 95 10.22 -9.47 -0.44
CA LYS A 95 11.07 -10.26 -1.32
C LYS A 95 12.55 -9.93 -1.17
N ASP A 96 12.86 -8.65 -1.03
CA ASP A 96 14.25 -8.17 -1.03
C ASP A 96 14.86 -8.17 0.38
N ALA A 97 14.11 -7.76 1.41
CA ALA A 97 14.65 -7.55 2.76
C ALA A 97 14.47 -8.75 3.70
N LEU A 98 13.43 -9.56 3.52
CA LEU A 98 13.12 -10.64 4.47
C LEU A 98 14.24 -11.68 4.60
N PRO A 99 14.95 -12.10 3.52
CA PRO A 99 16.08 -13.02 3.66
C PRO A 99 17.18 -12.49 4.58
N THR A 100 17.57 -11.21 4.45
CA THR A 100 18.55 -10.57 5.33
C THR A 100 18.02 -10.48 6.76
N LEU A 101 16.75 -10.10 6.93
CA LEU A 101 16.14 -9.90 8.25
C LEU A 101 15.97 -11.21 9.02
N VAL A 102 15.51 -12.28 8.39
CA VAL A 102 15.38 -13.60 9.04
C VAL A 102 16.72 -14.13 9.56
N ASN A 103 17.84 -13.72 8.96
CA ASN A 103 19.17 -14.15 9.35
C ASN A 103 19.86 -13.24 10.37
N GLY A 104 19.43 -11.98 10.51
CA GLY A 104 20.09 -11.01 11.40
C GLY A 104 19.18 -10.24 12.37
N ASN A 105 17.87 -10.50 12.38
CA ASN A 105 16.91 -9.91 13.31
C ASN A 105 16.13 -11.02 14.03
N SER A 106 16.27 -11.08 15.36
CA SER A 106 15.68 -12.14 16.19
C SER A 106 14.14 -12.14 16.17
N ALA A 107 13.51 -10.97 16.03
CA ALA A 107 12.04 -10.87 15.93
C ALA A 107 11.55 -11.42 14.59
N ALA A 108 12.21 -11.07 13.48
CA ALA A 108 11.91 -11.61 12.16
C ALA A 108 12.17 -13.12 12.10
N GLU A 109 13.29 -13.59 12.64
CA GLU A 109 13.61 -15.01 12.76
C GLU A 109 12.55 -15.76 13.59
N GLY A 110 12.10 -15.17 14.70
CA GLY A 110 11.03 -15.73 15.54
C GLY A 110 9.73 -15.92 14.78
N LYS A 111 9.34 -14.95 13.94
CA LYS A 111 8.14 -15.06 13.10
C LYS A 111 8.30 -16.09 11.98
N PHE A 112 9.48 -16.19 11.40
CA PHE A 112 9.80 -17.27 10.47
C PHE A 112 9.69 -18.66 11.13
N LYS A 113 10.30 -18.85 12.31
CA LYS A 113 10.20 -20.11 13.08
C LYS A 113 8.75 -20.46 13.42
N GLN A 114 7.95 -19.46 13.80
CA GLN A 114 6.51 -19.65 14.04
C GLN A 114 5.81 -20.20 12.78
N PHE A 115 6.02 -19.57 11.62
CA PHE A 115 5.46 -20.03 10.35
C PHE A 115 5.88 -21.47 10.00
N ILE A 116 7.16 -21.81 10.19
CA ILE A 116 7.66 -23.17 9.95
C ILE A 116 6.97 -24.18 10.87
N ASN A 117 6.83 -23.88 12.17
CA ASN A 117 6.15 -24.76 13.12
C ASN A 117 4.68 -24.96 12.74
N GLU A 118 3.99 -23.91 12.29
CA GLU A 118 2.61 -24.02 11.78
C GLU A 118 2.55 -24.96 10.56
N GLN A 119 3.45 -24.80 9.59
CA GLN A 119 3.52 -25.68 8.41
C GLN A 119 3.86 -27.14 8.73
N LEU A 120 4.62 -27.40 9.81
CA LEU A 120 4.96 -28.75 10.27
C LEU A 120 3.78 -29.43 10.99
N ASN A 121 2.96 -28.66 11.70
CA ASN A 121 1.77 -29.16 12.40
C ASN A 121 0.61 -29.43 11.44
N GLU A 122 0.58 -28.73 10.30
CA GLU A 122 -0.39 -28.95 9.23
C GLU A 122 0.06 -30.06 8.27
N LYS A 123 -0.82 -30.47 7.35
CA LYS A 123 -0.44 -31.37 6.27
C LYS A 123 0.50 -30.65 5.31
N ALA A 124 1.81 -30.79 5.55
CA ALA A 124 2.87 -30.14 4.77
C ALA A 124 2.64 -30.27 3.26
N SER A 125 2.62 -29.13 2.58
CA SER A 125 2.42 -29.04 1.13
C SER A 125 3.57 -29.71 0.37
N LYS A 126 3.34 -30.05 -0.91
CA LYS A 126 4.40 -30.63 -1.77
C LYS A 126 5.60 -29.69 -1.88
N ALA A 127 5.36 -28.39 -2.01
CA ALA A 127 6.41 -27.37 -2.09
C ALA A 127 7.24 -27.32 -0.78
N PHE A 128 6.58 -27.34 0.37
CA PHE A 128 7.26 -27.35 1.67
C PHE A 128 8.16 -28.57 1.85
N ARG A 129 7.65 -29.77 1.52
CA ARG A 129 8.45 -31.01 1.60
C ARG A 129 9.67 -30.97 0.68
N ALA A 130 9.51 -30.42 -0.53
CA ALA A 130 10.61 -30.26 -1.47
C ALA A 130 11.68 -29.28 -0.94
N ALA A 131 11.27 -28.18 -0.31
CA ALA A 131 12.19 -27.24 0.32
C ALA A 131 12.99 -27.86 1.47
N VAL A 132 12.38 -28.73 2.29
CA VAL A 132 13.08 -29.38 3.42
C VAL A 132 14.21 -30.31 2.99
N ILE A 133 14.11 -30.94 1.82
CA ILE A 133 15.12 -31.87 1.28
C ILE A 133 16.06 -31.23 0.25
N ASP A 134 15.93 -29.92 0.02
CA ASP A 134 16.78 -29.16 -0.90
C ASP A 134 18.23 -29.10 -0.36
N PRO A 135 19.27 -28.97 -1.21
CA PRO A 135 20.64 -28.75 -0.74
C PRO A 135 20.80 -27.48 0.12
N ASP A 136 19.94 -26.48 -0.06
CA ASP A 136 19.85 -25.29 0.81
C ASP A 136 18.42 -25.09 1.34
N PRO A 137 18.01 -25.89 2.36
CA PRO A 137 16.65 -25.87 2.86
C PRO A 137 16.25 -24.51 3.41
N ARG A 138 17.18 -23.80 4.05
CA ARG A 138 16.87 -22.54 4.73
C ARG A 138 16.43 -21.48 3.74
N THR A 139 17.17 -21.31 2.64
CA THR A 139 16.81 -20.35 1.60
C THR A 139 15.46 -20.70 0.97
N LYS A 140 15.21 -21.98 0.64
CA LYS A 140 13.92 -22.41 0.08
C LYS A 140 12.74 -22.22 1.03
N LEU A 141 12.94 -22.45 2.32
CA LEU A 141 11.90 -22.21 3.32
C LEU A 141 11.60 -20.71 3.48
N ILE A 142 12.62 -19.85 3.38
CA ILE A 142 12.43 -18.39 3.35
C ILE A 142 11.65 -17.99 2.09
N ASP A 143 11.97 -18.54 0.91
CA ASP A 143 11.21 -18.28 -0.32
C ASP A 143 9.72 -18.64 -0.17
N ILE A 144 9.43 -19.81 0.44
CA ILE A 144 8.06 -20.23 0.73
C ILE A 144 7.38 -19.26 1.71
N TYR A 145 8.11 -18.77 2.72
CA TYR A 145 7.57 -17.80 3.67
C TYR A 145 7.25 -16.45 3.00
N VAL A 146 8.14 -15.98 2.12
CA VAL A 146 7.90 -14.79 1.28
C VAL A 146 6.66 -14.99 0.41
N GLU A 147 6.52 -16.15 -0.24
CA GLU A 147 5.35 -16.44 -1.07
C GLU A 147 4.07 -16.54 -0.23
N ALA A 148 4.13 -17.12 0.98
CA ALA A 148 2.97 -17.16 1.89
C ALA A 148 2.50 -15.74 2.29
N LEU A 149 3.44 -14.82 2.52
CA LEU A 149 3.13 -13.42 2.85
C LEU A 149 2.71 -12.58 1.64
N THR A 150 3.11 -12.99 0.43
CA THR A 150 2.90 -12.20 -0.79
C THR A 150 1.99 -12.87 -1.82
N GLY A 151 1.45 -14.06 -1.58
CA GLY A 151 0.67 -14.79 -2.58
C GLY A 151 -0.68 -14.13 -2.89
N SER A 152 -1.29 -13.51 -1.88
CA SER A 152 -2.57 -12.79 -2.02
C SER A 152 -2.40 -11.29 -1.79
N SER A 153 -3.20 -10.48 -2.47
CA SER A 153 -3.17 -9.03 -2.28
C SER A 153 -3.59 -8.68 -0.85
N LEU A 154 -3.01 -7.63 -0.27
CA LEU A 154 -3.30 -7.22 1.10
C LEU A 154 -4.76 -6.78 1.18
N GLN A 155 -5.54 -7.44 2.04
CA GLN A 155 -6.98 -7.21 2.14
C GLN A 155 -7.38 -6.30 3.30
N GLY A 156 -6.48 -6.08 4.27
CA GLY A 156 -6.78 -5.27 5.44
C GLY A 156 -5.59 -5.06 6.38
N HIS A 157 -5.86 -4.37 7.49
CA HIS A 157 -4.86 -4.03 8.52
C HIS A 157 -4.17 -5.26 9.11
N ARG A 158 -4.87 -6.40 9.25
CA ARG A 158 -4.28 -7.65 9.76
C ARG A 158 -3.17 -8.18 8.86
N ASP A 159 -3.28 -8.00 7.55
CA ASP A 159 -2.21 -8.39 6.64
C ASP A 159 -1.02 -7.44 6.79
N LEU A 160 -1.26 -6.14 6.97
CA LEU A 160 -0.18 -5.18 7.28
C LEU A 160 0.53 -5.50 8.61
N GLN A 161 -0.19 -5.95 9.63
CA GLN A 161 0.41 -6.42 10.89
C GLN A 161 1.31 -7.64 10.65
N LYS A 162 0.88 -8.61 9.83
CA LYS A 162 1.73 -9.76 9.45
C LYS A 162 2.99 -9.29 8.74
N VAL A 163 2.87 -8.38 7.78
CA VAL A 163 4.03 -7.80 7.06
C VAL A 163 4.97 -7.08 8.04
N ARG A 164 4.44 -6.25 8.94
CA ARG A 164 5.23 -5.52 9.96
C ARG A 164 6.03 -6.49 10.82
N ASN A 165 5.34 -7.51 11.34
CA ASN A 165 5.93 -8.49 12.23
C ASN A 165 6.98 -9.35 11.50
N ALA A 166 6.72 -9.75 10.26
CA ALA A 166 7.68 -10.49 9.43
C ALA A 166 8.97 -9.70 9.20
N LEU A 167 8.87 -8.39 8.99
CA LEU A 167 10.02 -7.48 8.84
C LEU A 167 10.74 -7.18 10.18
N GLY A 168 10.27 -7.71 11.31
CA GLY A 168 10.84 -7.44 12.62
C GLY A 168 10.69 -5.98 13.07
N ILE A 169 9.69 -5.27 12.53
CA ILE A 169 9.42 -3.88 12.92
C ILE A 169 8.58 -3.88 14.22
N PRO A 170 9.03 -3.22 15.29
CA PRO A 170 8.29 -3.19 16.55
C PRO A 170 7.02 -2.34 16.44
N GLU A 171 6.03 -2.64 17.29
CA GLU A 171 4.77 -1.87 17.35
C GLU A 171 5.00 -0.40 17.75
N SER A 172 6.07 -0.10 18.50
CA SER A 172 6.46 1.28 18.83
C SER A 172 6.83 2.11 17.60
N ASP A 173 7.28 1.48 16.51
CA ASP A 173 7.62 2.16 15.26
C ASP A 173 6.41 2.27 14.31
N ILE A 174 5.50 1.29 14.36
CA ILE A 174 4.25 1.25 13.59
C ILE A 174 3.18 0.59 14.47
N SER A 175 2.29 1.38 15.06
CA SER A 175 1.28 0.90 16.01
C SER A 175 0.15 0.14 15.32
N ASP A 176 -0.54 -0.73 16.08
CA ASP A 176 -1.75 -1.40 15.58
C ASP A 176 -2.85 -0.39 15.24
N SER A 177 -3.02 0.66 16.05
CA SER A 177 -3.99 1.72 15.80
C SER A 177 -3.76 2.46 14.47
N ALA A 178 -2.50 2.68 14.08
CA ALA A 178 -2.17 3.31 12.80
C ALA A 178 -2.56 2.42 11.62
N LEU A 179 -2.39 1.09 11.75
CA LEU A 179 -2.78 0.14 10.72
C LEU A 179 -4.31 -0.02 10.66
N GLU A 180 -4.98 -0.07 11.80
CA GLU A 180 -6.44 -0.13 11.91
C GLU A 180 -7.11 1.10 11.29
N GLY A 181 -6.49 2.27 11.42
CA GLY A 181 -6.91 3.52 10.78
C GLY A 181 -7.07 3.42 9.26
N LEU A 182 -6.36 2.49 8.60
CA LEU A 182 -6.46 2.25 7.16
C LEU A 182 -7.68 1.41 6.74
N SER A 183 -8.46 0.89 7.69
CA SER A 183 -9.62 0.04 7.37
C SER A 183 -10.63 0.69 6.42
N PRO A 184 -10.97 1.99 6.53
CA PRO A 184 -11.83 2.68 5.57
C PRO A 184 -11.27 2.66 4.14
N PHE A 185 -9.94 2.72 3.97
CA PHE A 185 -9.31 2.62 2.66
C PHE A 185 -9.46 1.21 2.06
N PHE A 186 -9.24 0.16 2.84
CA PHE A 186 -9.41 -1.21 2.36
C PHE A 186 -10.86 -1.51 1.99
N ALA A 187 -11.82 -1.04 2.80
CA ALA A 187 -13.25 -1.13 2.47
C ALA A 187 -13.55 -0.42 1.14
N ALA A 188 -13.11 0.83 1.01
CA ALA A 188 -13.25 1.62 -0.21
C ALA A 188 -12.69 0.93 -1.46
N ARG A 189 -11.48 0.38 -1.34
CA ARG A 189 -10.82 -0.34 -2.42
C ARG A 189 -11.57 -1.61 -2.81
N ASN A 190 -12.07 -2.38 -1.84
CA ASN A 190 -12.82 -3.60 -2.13
C ASN A 190 -14.15 -3.28 -2.82
N GLU A 191 -14.88 -2.25 -2.36
CA GLU A 191 -16.10 -1.76 -3.01
C GLU A 191 -15.84 -1.33 -4.47
N ILE A 192 -14.73 -0.64 -4.73
CA ILE A 192 -14.37 -0.20 -6.09
C ILE A 192 -13.94 -1.38 -6.96
N ALA A 193 -13.00 -2.19 -6.48
CA ALA A 193 -12.34 -3.22 -7.27
C ALA A 193 -13.25 -4.43 -7.55
N HIS A 194 -14.15 -4.76 -6.63
CA HIS A 194 -15.02 -5.93 -6.75
C HIS A 194 -16.46 -5.58 -7.13
N GLU A 195 -16.96 -4.40 -6.75
CA GLU A 195 -18.38 -4.05 -6.96
C GLU A 195 -18.57 -2.87 -7.93
N LEU A 196 -17.48 -2.33 -8.52
CA LEU A 196 -17.49 -1.10 -9.31
C LEU A 196 -18.15 0.09 -8.57
N ASP A 197 -18.13 0.01 -7.23
CA ASP A 197 -18.72 0.98 -6.33
C ASP A 197 -20.26 1.10 -6.43
N LEU A 198 -20.97 0.08 -6.94
CA LEU A 198 -22.43 0.09 -7.11
C LEU A 198 -23.17 -0.13 -5.76
N VAL A 199 -24.26 0.63 -5.52
CA VAL A 199 -25.00 0.60 -4.23
C VAL A 199 -25.98 -0.57 -4.13
N ASP A 200 -26.49 -1.09 -5.25
CA ASP A 200 -27.25 -2.35 -5.34
C ASP A 200 -27.37 -2.70 -6.84
N PRO A 201 -26.53 -3.60 -7.36
CA PRO A 201 -26.57 -3.97 -8.78
C PRO A 201 -27.78 -4.84 -9.15
N THR A 202 -28.56 -5.32 -8.17
CA THR A 202 -29.67 -6.27 -8.37
C THR A 202 -31.05 -5.63 -8.34
N GLY A 203 -31.17 -4.39 -7.85
CA GLY A 203 -32.41 -3.61 -7.84
C GLY A 203 -32.82 -3.09 -9.23
N ARG A 204 -34.14 -3.02 -9.49
CA ARG A 204 -34.66 -2.42 -10.75
C ARG A 204 -34.31 -0.93 -10.81
N GLY A 205 -33.42 -0.55 -11.73
CA GLY A 205 -33.30 0.82 -12.24
C GLY A 205 -32.30 1.75 -11.56
N SER A 206 -31.43 1.26 -10.67
CA SER A 206 -30.41 2.09 -10.02
C SER A 206 -29.00 1.62 -10.40
N SER A 207 -28.36 2.27 -11.37
CA SER A 207 -26.90 2.19 -11.59
C SER A 207 -26.14 3.14 -10.66
N SER A 208 -26.74 3.48 -9.50
CA SER A 208 -26.17 4.46 -8.58
C SER A 208 -24.93 3.87 -7.92
N ARG A 209 -23.90 4.72 -7.82
CA ARG A 209 -22.63 4.37 -7.18
C ARG A 209 -22.48 5.12 -5.87
N ARG A 210 -21.71 4.54 -4.95
CA ARG A 210 -21.40 5.16 -3.65
C ARG A 210 -20.73 6.51 -3.90
N GLY A 211 -21.18 7.51 -3.15
CA GLY A 211 -20.60 8.86 -3.19
C GLY A 211 -19.27 8.87 -2.44
N ARG A 212 -18.23 9.44 -3.05
CA ARG A 212 -16.92 9.64 -2.43
C ARG A 212 -16.56 11.11 -2.49
N THR A 213 -16.15 11.68 -1.37
CA THR A 213 -15.74 13.09 -1.32
C THR A 213 -14.27 13.20 -1.69
N MET A 214 -13.91 14.30 -2.36
CA MET A 214 -12.53 14.59 -2.75
C MET A 214 -11.56 14.56 -1.55
N THR A 215 -11.95 15.18 -0.44
CA THR A 215 -11.15 15.25 0.78
C THR A 215 -10.94 13.86 1.39
N ALA A 216 -12.00 13.05 1.54
CA ALA A 216 -11.88 11.72 2.11
C ALA A 216 -10.97 10.82 1.26
N VAL A 217 -11.11 10.85 -0.06
CA VAL A 217 -10.26 10.06 -0.96
C VAL A 217 -8.80 10.51 -0.89
N ARG A 218 -8.56 11.83 -0.88
CA ARG A 218 -7.21 12.39 -0.70
C ARG A 218 -6.59 11.94 0.60
N ASP A 219 -7.31 12.06 1.71
CA ASP A 219 -6.79 11.73 3.05
C ASP A 219 -6.51 10.24 3.17
N GLN A 220 -7.41 9.38 2.65
CA GLN A 220 -7.19 7.93 2.60
C GLN A 220 -5.96 7.55 1.77
N CYS A 221 -5.78 8.16 0.59
CA CYS A 221 -4.61 7.86 -0.24
C CYS A 221 -3.32 8.34 0.42
N ASP A 222 -3.33 9.53 1.01
CA ASP A 222 -2.19 10.12 1.70
C ASP A 222 -1.77 9.28 2.91
N GLU A 223 -2.73 8.89 3.74
CA GLU A 223 -2.49 8.09 4.95
C GLU A 223 -1.84 6.75 4.60
N VAL A 224 -2.35 6.05 3.57
CA VAL A 224 -1.75 4.78 3.11
C VAL A 224 -0.33 5.00 2.60
N LEU A 225 -0.09 6.00 1.75
CA LEU A 225 1.24 6.24 1.18
C LEU A 225 2.26 6.64 2.27
N GLN A 226 1.85 7.44 3.26
CA GLN A 226 2.70 7.76 4.42
C GLN A 226 2.94 6.53 5.30
N GLN A 227 1.95 5.66 5.46
CA GLN A 227 2.13 4.42 6.22
C GLN A 227 3.11 3.48 5.50
N VAL A 228 3.00 3.32 4.18
CA VAL A 228 3.96 2.55 3.36
C VAL A 228 5.37 3.12 3.47
N LYS A 229 5.51 4.45 3.44
CA LYS A 229 6.80 5.10 3.73
C LYS A 229 7.35 4.68 5.09
N ALA A 230 6.52 4.63 6.14
CA ALA A 230 6.96 4.20 7.47
C ALA A 230 7.46 2.75 7.46
N PHE A 231 6.81 1.83 6.74
CA PHE A 231 7.31 0.46 6.53
C PHE A 231 8.70 0.46 5.89
N VAL A 232 8.88 1.21 4.80
CA VAL A 232 10.15 1.28 4.07
C VAL A 232 11.28 1.86 4.94
N VAL A 233 10.99 2.96 5.66
CA VAL A 233 11.96 3.61 6.56
C VAL A 233 12.36 2.68 7.70
N ASN A 234 11.40 2.03 8.35
CA ASN A 234 11.70 1.18 9.50
C ASN A 234 12.35 -0.14 9.08
N ALA A 235 11.95 -0.74 7.95
CA ALA A 235 12.65 -1.90 7.38
C ALA A 235 14.12 -1.57 7.06
N ALA A 236 14.41 -0.39 6.52
CA ALA A 236 15.80 0.04 6.31
C ALA A 236 16.61 0.13 7.61
N LYS A 237 15.98 0.54 8.73
CA LYS A 237 16.63 0.51 10.05
C LYS A 237 16.94 -0.93 10.47
N GLN A 238 15.96 -1.83 10.32
CA GLN A 238 16.11 -3.24 10.70
C GLN A 238 17.20 -3.95 9.88
N VAL A 239 17.24 -3.73 8.56
CA VAL A 239 18.27 -4.31 7.67
C VAL A 239 19.67 -3.81 8.06
N LYS A 240 19.82 -2.52 8.35
CA LYS A 240 21.10 -1.96 8.82
C LYS A 240 21.56 -2.54 10.15
N ALA A 241 20.62 -2.79 11.07
CA ALA A 241 20.93 -3.42 12.34
C ALA A 241 21.38 -4.87 12.15
N ALA A 242 20.67 -5.63 11.31
CA ALA A 242 21.01 -7.01 10.96
C ALA A 242 22.40 -7.13 10.30
N GLY A 243 22.74 -6.24 9.37
CA GLY A 243 24.05 -6.24 8.70
C GLY A 243 25.23 -5.90 9.63
N LYS A 244 25.00 -5.17 10.72
CA LYS A 244 26.02 -4.90 11.75
C LYS A 244 26.21 -6.04 12.76
N ALA A 245 25.24 -6.94 12.85
CA ALA A 245 25.25 -8.05 13.80
C ALA A 245 25.95 -9.31 13.25
N THR A 246 26.39 -9.28 11.98
CA THR A 246 27.16 -10.36 11.37
C THR A 246 28.65 -10.09 11.63
N PRO A 247 29.36 -10.93 12.40
CA PRO A 247 30.78 -10.75 12.74
C PRO A 247 31.73 -10.91 11.54
#